data_AF-A0AAJ6DQ76-F1
#
_entry.id   AF-A0AAJ6DQ76-F1
#
_cell.length_a   1.000
_cell.length_b   1.000
_cell.length_c   1.000
_cell.angle_alpha   90.00
_cell.angle_beta   90.00
_cell.angle_gamma   90.00
#
_symmetry.space_group_name_H-M   'P 1'
#
loop_
_entity.id
_entity.type
_entity.pdbx_description
1 polymer ?
#
loop_
_entity_poly.entity_id
_entity_poly.type
_entity_poly.pdbx_seq_one_letter_code
_entity_poly.pdbx_strand_id
1 'polypeptide(L)'
;MQTDTSVLAWVREDVAYGLGLIDDVRFPARSAAAWDAVTRADKEWTAADRKYWELRRGEGAAGERELADAEAAVAALVTGTAEERPPGLGSVPRESGRSGPGAEAVVFPAPAGDTDGPIAARTERARNAALAAARAALGAARRRCDYFAAELRTARVRAEALAEEYARVREAADLLTHWYFLHGTPEGRRLLGSVPEPPVVVFVPPPGPTDHGR
;
A
#
# COMPACT_ATOMS: atom_id res chain seq x y z
N MET A 1 16.81 45.67 29.77
CA MET A 1 15.54 45.06 29.36
C MET A 1 15.89 43.64 28.91
N GLN A 2 15.60 42.65 29.76
CA GLN A 2 16.00 41.26 29.53
C GLN A 2 14.77 40.52 28.98
N THR A 3 14.89 39.93 27.79
CA THR A 3 13.82 39.17 27.16
C THR A 3 13.91 37.72 27.63
N ASP A 4 12.94 37.29 28.43
CA ASP A 4 12.81 35.88 28.80
C ASP A 4 12.58 35.06 27.52
N THR A 5 13.52 34.15 27.25
CA THR A 5 13.46 33.23 26.12
C THR A 5 13.26 31.83 26.68
N SER A 6 12.08 31.24 26.43
CA SER A 6 11.78 29.87 26.83
C SER A 6 12.48 28.87 25.90
N VAL A 7 13.41 28.09 26.44
CA VAL A 7 14.15 27.04 25.74
C VAL A 7 13.56 25.68 26.11
N LEU A 8 13.10 24.92 25.10
CA LEU A 8 12.74 23.51 25.24
C LEU A 8 14.00 22.65 25.08
N ALA A 9 14.43 21.99 26.16
CA ALA A 9 15.55 21.05 26.15
C ALA A 9 15.09 19.67 26.62
N TRP A 10 15.56 18.62 25.94
CA TRP A 10 15.33 17.24 26.34
C TRP A 10 16.39 16.83 27.35
N VAL A 11 15.97 16.56 28.58
CA VAL A 11 16.85 16.08 29.67
C VAL A 11 16.61 14.58 29.84
N ARG A 12 17.69 13.79 29.97
CA ARG A 12 17.56 12.37 30.29
C ARG A 12 16.92 12.18 31.67
N GLU A 13 16.08 11.16 31.80
CA GLU A 13 15.31 10.86 33.00
C GLU A 13 16.16 10.76 34.27
N ASP A 14 17.31 10.08 34.21
CA ASP A 14 18.24 9.93 35.33
C ASP A 14 18.82 11.28 35.80
N VAL A 15 19.10 12.17 34.85
CA VAL A 15 19.55 13.54 35.12
C VAL A 15 18.40 14.39 35.66
N ALA A 16 17.18 14.21 35.16
CA ALA A 16 16.00 14.92 35.64
C ALA A 16 15.65 14.52 37.09
N TYR A 17 15.77 13.24 37.45
CA TYR A 17 15.69 12.77 38.83
C TYR A 17 16.82 13.36 39.68
N GLY A 18 18.06 13.32 39.19
CA GLY A 18 19.22 13.86 39.89
C GLY A 18 19.15 15.37 40.14
N LEU A 19 18.47 16.11 39.26
CA LEU A 19 18.22 17.55 39.37
C LEU A 19 16.92 17.88 40.14
N GLY A 20 16.17 16.87 40.61
CA GLY A 20 14.88 17.07 41.28
C GLY A 20 13.79 17.72 40.41
N LEU A 21 13.98 17.67 39.08
CA LEU A 21 13.01 18.14 38.09
C LEU A 21 11.80 17.19 38.04
N ILE A 22 12.05 15.90 38.23
CA ILE A 22 11.05 14.84 38.39
C ILE A 22 11.34 14.05 39.67
N ASP A 23 10.29 13.62 40.36
CA ASP A 23 10.34 12.72 41.51
C ASP A 23 9.08 11.83 41.49
N ASP A 24 9.06 10.76 42.30
CA ASP A 24 7.93 9.81 42.34
C ASP A 24 6.61 10.44 42.83
N VAL A 25 6.69 11.65 43.40
CA VAL A 25 5.53 12.44 43.84
C VAL A 25 4.93 13.21 42.67
N ARG A 26 5.77 13.73 41.76
CA ARG A 26 5.38 14.49 40.56
C ARG A 26 5.17 13.61 39.33
N PHE A 27 5.78 12.43 39.30
CA PHE A 27 5.67 11.46 38.21
C PHE A 27 5.34 10.04 38.73
N PRO A 28 4.12 9.84 39.26
CA PRO A 28 3.74 8.57 39.89
C PRO A 28 3.52 7.45 38.87
N ALA A 29 3.48 6.20 39.34
CA ALA A 29 3.34 5.00 38.52
C ALA A 29 2.14 5.01 37.56
N ARG A 30 1.03 5.68 37.92
CA ARG A 30 -0.12 5.86 37.01
C ARG A 30 0.21 6.74 35.79
N SER A 31 1.05 7.75 35.96
CA SER A 31 1.57 8.56 34.85
C SER A 31 2.43 7.71 33.92
N ALA A 32 3.40 6.97 34.49
CA ALA A 32 4.24 6.06 33.70
C ALA A 32 3.41 5.02 32.90
N ALA A 33 2.41 4.41 33.52
CA ALA A 33 1.52 3.47 32.84
C ALA A 33 0.68 4.12 31.71
N ALA A 34 0.31 5.40 31.85
CA ALA A 34 -0.35 6.13 30.77
C ALA A 34 0.58 6.32 29.56
N TRP A 35 1.85 6.63 29.80
CA TRP A 35 2.87 6.75 28.76
C TRP A 35 3.23 5.43 28.09
N ASP A 36 3.16 4.30 28.81
CA ASP A 36 3.22 2.97 28.22
C ASP A 36 2.04 2.71 27.26
N ALA A 37 0.83 3.16 27.63
CA ALA A 37 -0.35 3.07 26.76
C ALA A 37 -0.18 3.92 25.49
N VAL A 38 0.37 5.14 25.60
CA VAL A 38 0.72 5.99 24.45
C VAL A 38 1.71 5.26 23.54
N THR A 39 2.77 4.68 24.09
CA THR A 39 3.79 3.94 23.33
C THR A 39 3.18 2.74 22.60
N ARG A 40 2.22 2.05 23.21
CA ARG A 40 1.50 0.95 22.57
C ARG A 40 0.61 1.44 21.43
N ALA A 41 -0.14 2.52 21.65
CA ALA A 41 -1.01 3.12 20.66
C ALA A 41 -0.21 3.62 19.43
N ASP A 42 0.92 4.28 19.67
CA ASP A 42 1.85 4.74 18.63
C ASP A 42 2.36 3.57 17.77
N LYS A 43 2.82 2.49 18.40
CA LYS A 43 3.28 1.28 17.68
C LYS A 43 2.19 0.68 16.79
N GLU A 44 0.97 0.55 17.29
CA GLU A 44 -0.14 -0.02 16.54
C GLU A 44 -0.56 0.89 15.38
N TRP A 45 -0.69 2.19 15.61
CA TRP A 45 -1.01 3.18 14.58
C TRP A 45 0.05 3.22 13.49
N THR A 46 1.34 3.35 13.85
CA THR A 46 2.43 3.41 12.87
C THR A 46 2.59 2.12 12.09
N ALA A 47 2.30 0.96 12.69
CA ALA A 47 2.27 -0.31 11.97
C ALA A 47 1.13 -0.36 10.94
N ALA A 48 -0.07 0.11 11.30
CA ALA A 48 -1.21 0.17 10.39
C ALA A 48 -1.02 1.17 9.25
N ASP A 49 -0.49 2.36 9.54
CA ASP A 49 -0.16 3.37 8.54
C ASP A 49 0.91 2.86 7.56
N ARG A 50 1.96 2.21 8.08
CA ARG A 50 2.97 1.56 7.24
C ARG A 50 2.34 0.54 6.30
N LYS A 51 1.48 -0.34 6.80
CA LYS A 51 0.78 -1.34 5.99
C LYS A 51 -0.03 -0.68 4.87
N TYR A 52 -0.77 0.40 5.17
CA TYR A 52 -1.50 1.17 4.16
C TYR A 52 -0.57 1.71 3.06
N TRP A 53 0.56 2.33 3.44
CA TRP A 53 1.50 2.89 2.48
C TRP A 53 2.27 1.85 1.65
N GLU A 54 2.55 0.69 2.23
CA GLU A 54 3.15 -0.45 1.52
C GLU A 54 2.19 -0.99 0.46
N LEU A 55 0.92 -1.19 0.82
CA LEU A 55 -0.13 -1.59 -0.13
C LEU A 55 -0.28 -0.56 -1.25
N ARG A 56 -0.40 0.73 -0.91
CA ARG A 56 -0.60 1.81 -1.89
C ARG A 56 0.53 1.90 -2.91
N ARG A 57 1.79 1.83 -2.45
CA ARG A 57 2.99 2.01 -3.29
C ARG A 57 3.42 0.74 -4.01
N GLY A 58 3.12 -0.43 -3.45
CA GLY A 58 3.43 -1.72 -4.05
C GLY A 58 2.30 -2.18 -4.99
N GLU A 59 1.42 -3.02 -4.45
CA GLU A 59 0.39 -3.72 -5.19
C GLU A 59 -0.59 -2.80 -5.92
N GLY A 60 -0.92 -1.64 -5.33
CA GLY A 60 -1.83 -0.69 -5.98
C GLY A 60 -1.27 -0.10 -7.27
N ALA A 61 -0.03 0.37 -7.22
CA ALA A 61 0.65 0.89 -8.40
C ALA A 61 0.91 -0.20 -9.45
N ALA A 62 1.10 -1.46 -9.04
CA ALA A 62 1.25 -2.58 -9.96
C ALA A 62 -0.08 -2.94 -10.63
N GLY A 63 -1.17 -3.02 -9.87
CA GLY A 63 -2.51 -3.32 -10.39
C GLY A 63 -3.02 -2.24 -11.35
N GLU A 64 -2.85 -0.96 -11.02
CA GLU A 64 -3.22 0.15 -11.91
C GLU A 64 -2.47 0.08 -13.26
N ARG A 65 -1.18 -0.27 -13.24
CA ARG A 65 -0.38 -0.47 -14.46
C ARG A 65 -0.86 -1.67 -15.27
N GLU A 66 -1.09 -2.80 -14.61
CA GLU A 66 -1.59 -4.00 -15.28
C GLU A 66 -2.97 -3.76 -15.93
N LEU A 67 -3.85 -3.00 -15.28
CA LEU A 67 -5.13 -2.60 -15.85
C LEU A 67 -4.95 -1.73 -17.09
N ALA A 68 -4.09 -0.71 -17.02
CA ALA A 68 -3.79 0.14 -18.16
C ALA A 68 -3.21 -0.64 -19.35
N ASP A 69 -2.29 -1.58 -19.09
CA ASP A 69 -1.69 -2.44 -20.11
C ASP A 69 -2.74 -3.36 -20.77
N ALA A 70 -3.66 -3.92 -19.97
CA ALA A 70 -4.75 -4.75 -20.48
C ALA A 70 -5.77 -3.95 -21.30
N GLU A 71 -6.07 -2.71 -20.90
CA GLU A 71 -6.93 -1.80 -21.66
C GLU A 71 -6.29 -1.40 -22.99
N ALA A 72 -4.99 -1.09 -22.98
CA ALA A 72 -4.22 -0.81 -24.18
C ALA A 72 -4.17 -2.00 -25.15
N ALA A 73 -4.00 -3.23 -24.64
CA ALA A 73 -4.00 -4.45 -25.45
C ALA A 73 -5.35 -4.69 -26.14
N VAL A 74 -6.47 -4.49 -25.43
CA VAL A 74 -7.80 -4.59 -26.03
C VAL A 74 -8.01 -3.49 -27.07
N ALA A 75 -7.61 -2.26 -26.77
CA ALA A 75 -7.73 -1.14 -27.71
C ALA A 75 -6.98 -1.42 -29.01
N ALA A 76 -5.72 -1.86 -28.94
CA ALA A 76 -4.88 -2.16 -30.10
C ALA A 76 -5.47 -3.25 -31.02
N LEU A 77 -6.09 -4.28 -30.44
CA LEU A 77 -6.74 -5.36 -31.21
C LEU A 77 -8.05 -4.91 -31.88
N VAL A 78 -8.78 -3.98 -31.24
CA VAL A 78 -10.03 -3.40 -31.77
C VAL A 78 -9.72 -2.42 -32.90
N THR A 79 -8.76 -1.52 -32.71
CA THR A 79 -8.37 -0.51 -33.71
C THR A 79 -7.53 -1.10 -34.86
N GLY A 80 -7.03 -2.34 -34.70
CA GLY A 80 -6.12 -2.95 -35.67
C GLY A 80 -4.72 -2.33 -35.65
N THR A 81 -4.38 -1.54 -34.61
CA THR A 81 -3.06 -0.93 -34.42
C THR A 81 -2.11 -1.83 -33.65
N ALA A 82 -2.40 -3.13 -33.55
CA ALA A 82 -1.42 -4.11 -33.10
C ALA A 82 -0.29 -4.14 -34.13
N GLU A 83 0.73 -3.31 -33.95
CA GLU A 83 1.99 -3.43 -34.65
C GLU A 83 2.46 -4.88 -34.48
N GLU A 84 2.52 -5.61 -35.58
CA GLU A 84 3.17 -6.91 -35.65
C GLU A 84 4.61 -6.73 -35.17
N ARG A 85 4.89 -7.09 -33.92
CA ARG A 85 6.27 -7.34 -33.49
C ARG A 85 6.60 -8.74 -34.00
N PRO A 86 7.42 -8.91 -35.05
CA PRO A 86 7.75 -10.24 -35.53
C PRO A 86 8.54 -10.99 -34.45
N PRO A 87 8.25 -12.28 -34.21
CA PRO A 87 9.10 -13.11 -33.37
C PRO A 87 10.50 -13.17 -34.01
N GLY A 88 11.52 -12.91 -33.18
CA GLY A 88 12.91 -12.85 -33.60
C GLY A 88 13.30 -14.04 -34.46
N LEU A 89 13.87 -13.73 -35.63
CA LEU A 89 14.56 -14.68 -36.49
C LEU A 89 15.75 -15.25 -35.73
N GLY A 90 15.53 -16.39 -35.08
CA GLY A 90 16.58 -17.30 -34.65
C GLY A 90 17.29 -17.82 -35.88
N SER A 91 18.56 -17.44 -35.98
CA SER A 91 19.54 -17.78 -37.02
C SER A 91 19.54 -19.28 -37.33
N VAL A 92 19.18 -19.66 -38.56
CA VAL A 92 19.49 -21.00 -39.08
C VAL A 92 20.84 -20.92 -39.80
N PRO A 93 21.88 -21.69 -39.40
CA PRO A 93 23.15 -21.72 -40.09
C PRO A 93 22.98 -22.32 -41.49
N ARG A 94 23.49 -21.59 -42.50
CA ARG A 94 23.56 -22.02 -43.89
C ARG A 94 24.71 -23.00 -44.04
N GLU A 95 24.42 -24.30 -44.10
CA GLU A 95 25.40 -25.31 -44.51
C GLU A 95 25.28 -25.62 -46.01
N SER A 96 26.41 -25.47 -46.67
CA SER A 96 26.67 -25.61 -48.08
C SER A 96 26.75 -27.09 -48.47
N GLY A 97 25.97 -27.52 -49.46
CA GLY A 97 25.95 -28.93 -49.88
C GLY A 97 25.62 -29.14 -51.35
N ARG A 98 26.65 -29.00 -52.19
CA ARG A 98 26.96 -29.81 -53.40
C ARG A 98 25.95 -29.83 -54.58
N SER A 99 26.46 -29.29 -55.69
CA SER A 99 25.96 -29.37 -57.07
C SER A 99 25.81 -30.82 -57.60
N GLY A 100 24.74 -31.06 -58.35
CA GLY A 100 24.52 -32.24 -59.19
C GLY A 100 23.47 -31.90 -60.28
N PRO A 101 23.69 -32.24 -61.57
CA PRO A 101 22.93 -31.66 -62.68
C PRO A 101 21.76 -32.53 -63.14
N GLY A 102 20.75 -31.88 -63.72
CA GLY A 102 19.88 -32.48 -64.74
C GLY A 102 18.65 -33.25 -64.24
N ALA A 103 17.55 -32.54 -64.04
CA ALA A 103 16.22 -33.10 -64.24
C ALA A 103 15.31 -31.96 -64.71
N GLU A 104 14.79 -32.10 -65.93
CA GLU A 104 13.82 -31.18 -66.54
C GLU A 104 12.66 -30.91 -65.58
N ALA A 105 12.41 -29.62 -65.33
CA ALA A 105 11.28 -29.17 -64.56
C ALA A 105 9.99 -29.44 -65.35
N VAL A 106 9.29 -30.51 -65.01
CA VAL A 106 7.88 -30.66 -65.36
C VAL A 106 7.11 -29.62 -64.55
N VAL A 107 6.84 -28.48 -65.19
CA VAL A 107 5.94 -27.46 -64.66
C VAL A 107 4.52 -28.03 -64.75
N PHE A 108 4.04 -28.62 -63.66
CA PHE A 108 2.60 -28.79 -63.49
C PHE A 108 2.01 -27.40 -63.23
N PRO A 109 1.02 -26.93 -64.02
CA PRO A 109 0.29 -25.72 -63.67
C PRO A 109 -0.43 -25.99 -62.35
N ALA A 110 -0.03 -25.27 -61.30
CA ALA A 110 -0.81 -25.22 -60.07
C ALA A 110 -2.22 -24.74 -60.44
N PRO A 111 -3.30 -25.43 -60.01
CA PRO A 111 -4.62 -24.89 -60.19
C PRO A 111 -4.67 -23.57 -59.43
N ALA A 112 -5.07 -22.49 -60.11
CA ALA A 112 -5.43 -21.22 -59.50
C ALA A 112 -6.71 -21.41 -58.67
N GLY A 113 -6.58 -22.13 -57.56
CA GLY A 113 -7.63 -22.35 -56.59
C GLY A 113 -7.35 -21.44 -55.40
N ASP A 114 -8.24 -20.46 -55.21
CA ASP A 114 -8.64 -19.80 -53.96
C ASP A 114 -7.89 -20.25 -52.67
N THR A 115 -6.59 -19.97 -52.58
CA THR A 115 -5.76 -20.25 -51.40
C THR A 115 -5.94 -19.20 -50.31
N ASP A 116 -6.58 -18.08 -50.63
CA ASP A 116 -6.75 -16.94 -49.72
C ASP A 116 -7.92 -17.14 -48.75
N GLY A 117 -9.00 -17.83 -49.15
CA GLY A 117 -10.15 -18.12 -48.28
C GLY A 117 -9.79 -18.89 -46.98
N PRO A 118 -9.02 -19.99 -47.05
CA PRO A 118 -8.57 -20.72 -45.86
C PRO A 118 -7.62 -19.93 -44.95
N ILE A 119 -6.78 -19.06 -45.53
CA ILE A 119 -5.82 -18.22 -44.79
C ILE A 119 -6.58 -17.09 -44.08
N ALA A 120 -7.46 -16.37 -44.77
CA ALA A 120 -8.29 -15.30 -44.21
C ALA A 120 -9.19 -15.81 -43.07
N ALA A 121 -9.81 -16.99 -43.23
CA ALA A 121 -10.61 -17.60 -42.17
C ALA A 121 -9.77 -18.03 -40.96
N ARG A 122 -8.48 -18.33 -41.15
CA ARG A 122 -7.56 -18.68 -40.05
C ARG A 122 -7.07 -17.44 -39.32
N THR A 123 -6.75 -16.36 -40.03
CA THR A 123 -6.33 -15.09 -39.43
C THR A 123 -7.45 -14.43 -38.64
N GLU A 124 -8.69 -14.44 -39.16
CA GLU A 124 -9.86 -13.91 -38.45
C GLU A 124 -10.16 -14.71 -37.17
N ARG A 125 -10.05 -16.04 -37.22
CA ARG A 125 -10.17 -16.88 -36.01
C ARG A 125 -9.07 -16.58 -35.00
N ALA A 126 -7.83 -16.40 -35.44
CA ALA A 126 -6.71 -16.04 -34.57
C ALA A 126 -6.92 -14.66 -33.91
N ARG A 127 -7.40 -13.66 -34.67
CA ARG A 127 -7.73 -12.33 -34.15
C ARG A 127 -8.84 -12.39 -33.11
N ASN A 128 -9.91 -13.13 -33.39
CA ASN A 128 -11.03 -13.29 -32.45
C ASN A 128 -10.60 -14.01 -31.16
N ALA A 129 -9.75 -15.04 -31.28
CA ALA A 129 -9.16 -15.71 -30.12
C ALA A 129 -8.27 -14.75 -29.30
N ALA A 130 -7.43 -13.95 -29.96
CA ALA A 130 -6.59 -12.95 -29.31
C ALA A 130 -7.42 -11.88 -28.58
N LEU A 131 -8.50 -11.38 -29.21
CA LEU A 131 -9.40 -10.41 -28.60
C LEU A 131 -10.16 -10.99 -27.40
N ALA A 132 -10.60 -12.25 -27.48
CA ALA A 132 -11.24 -12.95 -26.37
C ALA A 132 -10.27 -13.10 -25.18
N ALA A 133 -9.02 -13.50 -25.45
CA ALA A 133 -7.97 -13.60 -24.43
C ALA A 133 -7.65 -12.23 -23.79
N ALA A 134 -7.51 -11.18 -24.59
CA ALA A 134 -7.26 -9.82 -24.10
C ALA A 134 -8.40 -9.29 -23.21
N ARG A 135 -9.66 -9.53 -23.60
CA ARG A 135 -10.84 -9.19 -22.77
C ARG A 135 -10.87 -9.98 -21.47
N ALA A 136 -10.51 -11.26 -21.50
CA ALA A 136 -10.41 -12.07 -20.29
C ALA A 136 -9.32 -11.54 -19.35
N ALA A 137 -8.15 -11.16 -19.88
CA ALA A 137 -7.08 -10.53 -19.13
C ALA A 137 -7.50 -9.19 -18.52
N LEU A 138 -8.18 -8.33 -19.28
CA LEU A 138 -8.76 -7.08 -18.79
C LEU A 138 -9.76 -7.32 -17.64
N GLY A 139 -10.65 -8.30 -17.79
CA GLY A 139 -11.58 -8.68 -16.74
C GLY A 139 -10.87 -9.17 -15.46
N ALA A 140 -9.77 -9.91 -15.59
CA ALA A 140 -8.96 -10.34 -14.46
C ALA A 140 -8.22 -9.17 -13.79
N ALA A 141 -7.64 -8.26 -14.57
CA ALA A 141 -6.98 -7.05 -14.07
C ALA A 141 -7.95 -6.15 -13.30
N ARG A 142 -9.18 -5.93 -13.83
CA ARG A 142 -10.23 -5.17 -13.12
C ARG A 142 -10.57 -5.77 -11.77
N ARG A 143 -10.83 -7.09 -11.71
CA ARG A 143 -11.11 -7.77 -10.43
C ARG A 143 -9.98 -7.63 -9.42
N ARG A 144 -8.72 -7.69 -9.87
CA ARG A 144 -7.56 -7.45 -9.00
C ARG A 144 -7.51 -6.01 -8.49
N CYS A 145 -7.76 -5.02 -9.35
CA CYS A 145 -7.86 -3.62 -8.94
C CYS A 145 -8.99 -3.39 -7.94
N ASP A 146 -10.16 -3.98 -8.16
CA ASP A 146 -11.31 -3.86 -7.26
C ASP A 146 -11.03 -4.47 -5.88
N TYR A 147 -10.43 -5.67 -5.86
CA TYR A 147 -9.97 -6.34 -4.65
C TYR A 147 -8.95 -5.49 -3.90
N PHE A 148 -7.92 -5.02 -4.60
CA PHE A 148 -6.89 -4.16 -4.02
C PHE A 148 -7.48 -2.85 -3.46
N ALA A 149 -8.42 -2.23 -4.19
CA ALA A 149 -9.09 -1.02 -3.74
C ALA A 149 -9.91 -1.27 -2.47
N ALA A 150 -10.50 -2.46 -2.31
CA ALA A 150 -11.17 -2.86 -1.07
C ALA A 150 -10.16 -3.02 0.08
N GLU A 151 -9.07 -3.75 -0.13
CA GLU A 151 -8.00 -3.91 0.86
C GLU A 151 -7.41 -2.57 1.31
N LEU A 152 -7.17 -1.66 0.37
CA LEU A 152 -6.63 -0.33 0.67
C LEU A 152 -7.62 0.50 1.50
N ARG A 153 -8.93 0.44 1.20
CA ARG A 153 -9.95 1.10 2.02
C ARG A 153 -9.98 0.54 3.44
N THR A 154 -9.94 -0.78 3.57
CA THR A 154 -9.91 -1.47 4.87
C THR A 154 -8.67 -1.07 5.68
N ALA A 155 -7.49 -1.07 5.05
CA ALA A 155 -6.25 -0.66 5.70
C ALA A 155 -6.29 0.81 6.13
N ARG A 156 -6.84 1.69 5.29
CA ARG A 156 -7.00 3.11 5.60
C ARG A 156 -7.93 3.34 6.79
N VAL A 157 -9.13 2.78 6.78
CA VAL A 157 -10.10 2.89 7.89
C VAL A 157 -9.46 2.42 9.20
N ARG A 158 -8.69 1.32 9.14
CA ARG A 158 -7.97 0.81 10.30
C ARG A 158 -6.89 1.79 10.81
N ALA A 159 -6.10 2.36 9.91
CA ALA A 159 -5.07 3.32 10.27
C ALA A 159 -5.66 4.62 10.86
N GLU A 160 -6.75 5.12 10.28
CA GLU A 160 -7.48 6.30 10.77
C GLU A 160 -8.06 6.06 12.18
N ALA A 161 -8.74 4.92 12.39
CA ALA A 161 -9.27 4.57 13.71
C ALA A 161 -8.17 4.42 14.78
N LEU A 162 -7.01 3.88 14.41
CA LEU A 162 -5.85 3.80 15.31
C LEU A 162 -5.20 5.17 15.58
N ALA A 163 -5.22 6.08 14.61
CA ALA A 163 -4.73 7.44 14.77
C ALA A 163 -5.60 8.25 15.75
N GLU A 164 -6.93 8.13 15.63
CA GLU A 164 -7.89 8.73 16.56
C GLU A 164 -7.70 8.20 17.98
N GLU A 165 -7.55 6.88 18.10
CA GLU A 165 -7.30 6.20 19.36
C GLU A 165 -5.95 6.64 19.99
N TYR A 166 -4.90 6.75 19.18
CA TYR A 166 -3.61 7.29 19.62
C TYR A 166 -3.74 8.72 20.13
N ALA A 167 -4.42 9.61 19.38
CA ALA A 167 -4.62 10.99 19.78
C ALA A 167 -5.38 11.10 21.12
N ARG A 168 -6.43 10.30 21.30
CA ARG A 168 -7.19 10.22 22.55
C ARG A 168 -6.33 9.76 23.73
N VAL A 169 -5.56 8.69 23.56
CA VAL A 169 -4.68 8.15 24.61
C VAL A 169 -3.58 9.15 24.95
N ARG A 170 -3.03 9.84 23.94
CA ARG A 170 -2.02 10.88 24.10
C ARG A 170 -2.55 12.07 24.90
N GLU A 171 -3.69 12.61 24.52
CA GLU A 171 -4.34 13.71 25.24
C GLU A 171 -4.64 13.33 26.69
N ALA A 172 -5.17 12.12 26.92
CA ALA A 172 -5.46 11.64 28.27
C ALA A 172 -4.20 11.48 29.13
N ALA A 173 -3.09 11.01 28.54
CA ALA A 173 -1.79 10.91 29.24
C ALA A 173 -1.21 12.29 29.56
N ASP A 174 -1.32 13.26 28.64
CA ASP A 174 -0.89 14.63 28.87
C ASP A 174 -1.70 15.30 29.99
N LEU A 175 -3.03 15.11 30.00
CA LEU A 175 -3.91 15.60 31.08
C LEU A 175 -3.56 15.00 32.45
N LEU A 176 -3.35 13.67 32.51
CA LEU A 176 -2.96 13.00 33.75
C LEU A 176 -1.60 13.48 34.26
N THR A 177 -0.63 13.62 33.35
CA THR A 177 0.71 14.13 33.67
C THR A 177 0.64 15.56 34.19
N HIS A 178 -0.13 16.43 33.53
CA HIS A 178 -0.33 17.81 33.95
C HIS A 178 -1.00 17.91 35.32
N TRP A 179 -2.00 17.08 35.57
CA TRP A 179 -2.67 17.03 36.88
C TRP A 179 -1.68 16.65 37.99
N TYR A 180 -0.86 15.61 37.80
CA TYR A 180 0.14 15.22 38.81
C TYR A 180 1.21 16.29 39.03
N PHE A 181 1.65 16.95 37.96
CA PHE A 181 2.58 18.07 38.06
C PHE A 181 2.03 19.20 38.95
N LEU A 182 0.77 19.59 38.75
CA LEU A 182 0.13 20.61 39.58
C LEU A 182 -0.13 20.11 41.00
N HIS A 183 -0.65 18.89 41.15
CA HIS A 183 -0.98 18.31 42.45
C HIS A 183 0.24 18.11 43.36
N GLY A 184 1.44 17.94 42.77
CA GLY A 184 2.70 17.82 43.49
C GLY A 184 3.08 19.07 44.32
N THR A 185 2.53 20.25 44.04
CA THR A 185 2.91 21.51 44.72
C THR A 185 1.74 22.17 45.48
N PRO A 186 1.97 22.92 46.58
CA PRO A 186 0.91 23.65 47.28
C PRO A 186 0.19 24.70 46.43
N GLU A 187 0.94 25.40 45.57
CA GLU A 187 0.41 26.37 44.60
C GLU A 187 -0.41 25.67 43.52
N GLY A 188 0.10 24.57 42.95
CA GLY A 188 -0.63 23.81 41.93
C GLY A 188 -1.89 23.13 42.48
N ARG A 189 -1.90 22.67 43.73
CA ARG A 189 -3.14 22.21 44.39
C ARG A 189 -4.17 23.33 44.56
N ARG A 190 -3.73 24.57 44.81
CA ARG A 190 -4.63 25.74 44.82
C ARG A 190 -5.20 26.04 43.42
N LEU A 191 -4.38 25.89 42.37
CA LEU A 191 -4.83 26.05 40.98
C LEU A 191 -5.82 24.96 40.54
N LEU A 192 -5.58 23.70 40.95
CA LEU A 192 -6.49 22.60 40.68
C LEU A 192 -7.82 22.76 41.43
N GLY A 193 -7.83 23.32 42.64
CA GLY A 193 -9.05 23.50 43.42
C GLY A 193 -9.79 22.17 43.63
N SER A 194 -10.98 22.05 43.03
CA SER A 194 -11.82 20.83 43.08
C SER A 194 -11.72 19.95 41.83
N VAL A 195 -10.77 20.21 40.92
CA VAL A 195 -10.59 19.40 39.71
C VAL A 195 -10.18 17.98 40.11
N PRO A 196 -11.00 16.96 39.80
CA PRO A 196 -10.69 15.60 40.17
C PRO A 196 -9.49 15.07 39.37
N GLU A 197 -8.84 14.05 39.90
CA GLU A 197 -7.80 13.32 39.18
C GLU A 197 -8.39 12.71 37.89
N PRO A 198 -7.70 12.87 36.74
CA PRO A 198 -8.11 12.23 35.50
C PRO A 198 -8.22 10.70 35.59
N PRO A 199 -9.08 10.08 34.77
CA PRO A 199 -9.24 8.62 34.76
C PRO A 199 -7.94 7.91 34.33
N VAL A 200 -7.88 6.60 34.60
CA VAL A 200 -6.79 5.76 34.09
C VAL A 200 -6.80 5.78 32.57
N VAL A 201 -5.63 6.04 31.99
CA VAL A 201 -5.43 6.02 30.55
C VAL A 201 -5.23 4.58 30.09
N VAL A 202 -6.09 4.12 29.20
CA VAL A 202 -6.04 2.76 28.64
C VAL A 202 -6.14 2.85 27.13
N PHE A 203 -5.16 2.26 26.46
CA PHE A 203 -5.25 1.99 25.03
C PHE A 203 -6.23 0.85 24.78
N VAL A 204 -7.25 1.11 23.96
CA VAL A 204 -8.23 0.14 23.50
C VAL A 204 -8.09 0.07 21.99
N PRO A 205 -7.48 -0.98 21.43
CA PRO A 205 -7.36 -1.08 19.99
C PRO A 205 -8.78 -1.09 19.39
N PRO A 206 -9.03 -0.32 18.32
CA PRO A 206 -10.32 -0.36 17.65
C PRO A 206 -10.61 -1.80 17.19
N PRO A 207 -11.87 -2.15 16.91
CA PRO A 207 -12.18 -3.46 16.33
C PRO A 207 -11.40 -3.65 15.03
N GLY A 208 -10.81 -4.83 14.86
CA GLY A 208 -10.17 -5.21 13.61
C GLY A 208 -11.18 -5.16 12.46
N PRO A 209 -10.72 -5.05 11.20
CA PRO A 209 -11.62 -5.17 10.07
C PRO A 209 -12.38 -6.49 10.19
N THR A 210 -13.70 -6.41 10.18
CA THR A 210 -14.54 -7.60 10.14
C THR A 210 -14.26 -8.28 8.82
N ASP A 211 -13.75 -9.51 8.89
CA ASP A 211 -13.53 -10.37 7.75
C ASP A 211 -14.91 -10.66 7.14
N HIS A 212 -15.37 -9.82 6.22
CA HIS A 212 -16.51 -10.11 5.37
C HIS A 212 -16.03 -11.15 4.37
N GLY A 213 -16.03 -12.40 4.84
CA GLY A 213 -15.22 -13.46 4.28
C GLY A 213 -15.43 -13.77 2.80
N ARG A 214 -14.33 -14.31 2.25
CA ARG A 214 -14.18 -15.03 0.97
C ARG A 214 -14.24 -14.24 -0.32
#